data_AF-A0A434W273-F1
#
_entry.id   AF-A0A434W273-F1
#
_cell.length_a   1.000
_cell.length_b   1.000
_cell.length_c   1.000
_cell.angle_alpha   90.00
_cell.angle_beta   90.00
_cell.angle_gamma   90.00
#
_symmetry.space_group_name_H-M   'P 1'
#
loop_
_entity.id
_entity.type
_entity.pdbx_description
1 polymer ?
#
loop_
_entity_poly.entity_id
_entity_poly.type
_entity_poly.pdbx_seq_one_letter_code
_entity_poly.pdbx_strand_id
1 'polypeptide(L)'
;DGLAVSVVPKERAGMAVGIFNTTRVACEGVALAIVMATLSGFTAAQLGTQGLASPAKAAAAGQLLATGNIGETARHLPMADAAVLIQAYETAFDRLLVVLATITVLTAIVIFLGLRRGSAPEQDVEPLSACQEG
;
A
#
# COMPACT_ATOMS: atom_id res chain seq x y z
N ASP A 1 9.47 5.02 -13.23
CA ASP A 1 10.01 4.56 -14.54
C ASP A 1 10.65 5.63 -15.39
N GLY A 2 9.97 6.70 -15.79
CA GLY A 2 10.53 7.67 -16.74
C GLY A 2 11.89 8.27 -16.37
N LEU A 3 12.14 8.55 -15.07
CA LEU A 3 13.39 9.14 -14.57
C LEU A 3 14.53 8.12 -14.36
N ALA A 4 14.23 6.82 -14.21
CA ALA A 4 15.23 5.78 -14.00
C ALA A 4 15.85 5.27 -15.31
N VAL A 5 15.16 5.49 -16.43
CA VAL A 5 15.61 5.09 -17.78
C VAL A 5 16.40 6.21 -18.48
N SER A 6 16.25 7.46 -18.04
CA SER A 6 16.95 8.61 -18.65
C SER A 6 18.40 8.80 -18.18
N VAL A 7 18.84 8.09 -17.14
CA VAL A 7 20.18 8.23 -16.53
C VAL A 7 21.09 7.01 -16.71
N VAL A 8 20.68 6.01 -17.50
CA VAL A 8 21.42 4.75 -17.67
C VAL A 8 21.77 4.54 -19.16
N PRO A 9 23.02 4.18 -19.49
CA PRO A 9 23.41 3.83 -20.87
C PRO A 9 22.47 2.77 -21.46
N LYS A 10 22.13 2.91 -22.75
CA LYS A 10 21.11 2.07 -23.43
C LYS A 10 21.42 0.57 -23.34
N GLU A 11 22.68 0.18 -23.18
CA GLU A 11 23.11 -1.22 -23.06
C GLU A 11 22.70 -1.86 -21.73
N ARG A 12 22.35 -1.08 -20.69
CA ARG A 12 21.96 -1.59 -19.36
C ARG A 12 20.55 -1.20 -18.92
N ALA A 13 19.85 -0.36 -19.67
CA ALA A 13 18.50 0.09 -19.37
C ALA A 13 17.50 -1.07 -19.23
N GLY A 14 17.65 -2.15 -20.03
CA GLY A 14 16.80 -3.33 -19.94
C GLY A 14 16.91 -4.09 -18.62
N MET A 15 18.11 -4.16 -18.03
CA MET A 15 18.32 -4.83 -16.73
C MET A 15 17.74 -3.98 -15.58
N ALA A 16 17.87 -2.65 -15.64
CA ALA A 16 17.31 -1.75 -14.64
C ALA A 16 15.77 -1.81 -14.63
N VAL A 17 15.12 -1.73 -15.80
CA VAL A 17 13.65 -1.85 -15.93
C VAL A 17 13.15 -3.20 -15.43
N GLY A 18 13.90 -4.28 -15.69
CA GLY A 18 13.58 -5.62 -15.20
C GLY A 18 13.47 -5.68 -13.67
N ILE A 19 14.44 -5.10 -12.95
CA ILE A 19 14.46 -5.08 -11.47
C ILE A 19 13.30 -4.23 -10.91
N PHE A 20 12.98 -3.09 -11.54
CA PHE A 20 11.87 -2.25 -11.09
C PHE A 20 10.51 -2.94 -11.29
N ASN A 21 10.31 -3.61 -12.41
CA ASN A 21 9.06 -4.32 -12.69
C ASN A 21 8.83 -5.51 -11.76
N THR A 22 9.86 -6.31 -11.47
CA THR A 22 9.72 -7.44 -10.53
C THR A 22 9.48 -6.95 -9.10
N THR A 23 10.18 -5.90 -8.67
CA THR A 23 9.96 -5.29 -7.35
C THR A 23 8.55 -4.74 -7.24
N ARG A 24 8.05 -4.05 -8.27
CA ARG A 24 6.68 -3.54 -8.30
C ARG A 24 5.65 -4.65 -8.14
N VAL A 25 5.74 -5.71 -8.95
CA VAL A 25 4.77 -6.82 -8.89
C VAL A 25 4.87 -7.55 -7.54
N ALA A 26 6.06 -7.74 -7.00
CA ALA A 26 6.23 -8.30 -5.65
C ALA A 26 5.57 -7.41 -4.58
N CYS A 27 5.71 -6.09 -4.69
CA CYS A 27 5.06 -5.14 -3.78
C CYS A 27 3.53 -5.14 -3.89
N GLU A 28 2.96 -5.36 -5.08
CA GLU A 28 1.49 -5.46 -5.24
C GLU A 28 0.92 -6.64 -4.42
N GLY A 29 1.61 -7.79 -4.41
CA GLY A 29 1.23 -8.94 -3.58
C GLY A 29 1.41 -8.68 -2.08
N VAL A 30 2.52 -8.06 -1.68
CA VAL A 30 2.76 -7.66 -0.28
C VAL A 30 1.72 -6.66 0.20
N ALA A 31 1.32 -5.71 -0.63
CA ALA A 31 0.29 -4.73 -0.32
C ALA A 31 -1.06 -5.41 -0.03
N LEU A 32 -1.48 -6.36 -0.88
CA LEU A 32 -2.70 -7.14 -0.65
C LEU A 32 -2.63 -7.92 0.66
N ALA A 33 -1.50 -8.57 0.97
CA ALA A 33 -1.33 -9.31 2.22
C ALA A 33 -1.49 -8.41 3.45
N ILE A 34 -0.87 -7.22 3.43
CA ILE A 34 -0.96 -6.23 4.51
C ILE A 34 -2.40 -5.72 4.67
N VAL A 35 -3.07 -5.41 3.55
CA VAL A 35 -4.47 -4.96 3.54
C VAL A 35 -5.39 -5.99 4.17
N MET A 36 -5.27 -7.25 3.77
CA MET A 36 -6.09 -8.35 4.29
C MET A 36 -5.84 -8.59 5.78
N ALA A 37 -4.56 -8.57 6.21
CA ALA A 37 -4.20 -8.69 7.62
C ALA A 37 -4.75 -7.55 8.47
N THR A 38 -4.71 -6.32 7.95
CA THR A 38 -5.22 -5.12 8.64
C THR A 38 -6.73 -5.16 8.77
N LEU A 39 -7.45 -5.54 7.70
CA LEU A 39 -8.90 -5.70 7.72
C LEU A 39 -9.35 -6.76 8.72
N SER A 40 -8.67 -7.92 8.72
CA SER A 40 -8.90 -9.00 9.70
C SER A 40 -8.70 -8.51 11.13
N GLY A 41 -7.59 -7.81 11.40
CA GLY A 41 -7.28 -7.25 12.71
C GLY A 41 -8.29 -6.21 13.20
N PHE A 42 -8.70 -5.27 12.34
CA PHE A 42 -9.73 -4.27 12.69
C PHE A 42 -11.09 -4.90 12.93
N THR A 43 -11.47 -5.91 12.15
CA THR A 43 -12.71 -6.65 12.34
C THR A 43 -12.70 -7.41 13.67
N ALA A 44 -11.61 -8.12 13.97
CA ALA A 44 -11.44 -8.82 15.25
C ALA A 44 -11.49 -7.86 16.45
N ALA A 45 -10.85 -6.68 16.32
CA ALA A 45 -10.90 -5.65 17.36
C ALA A 45 -12.34 -5.14 17.59
N GLN A 46 -13.09 -4.86 16.52
CA GLN A 46 -14.50 -4.45 16.63
C GLN A 46 -15.35 -5.51 17.34
N LEU A 47 -15.24 -6.78 16.94
CA LEU A 47 -15.96 -7.88 17.59
C LEU A 47 -15.61 -8.03 19.08
N GLY A 48 -14.33 -7.81 19.43
CA GLY A 48 -13.87 -7.82 20.81
C GLY A 48 -14.43 -6.65 21.63
N THR A 49 -14.44 -5.43 21.08
CA THR A 49 -15.00 -4.25 21.78
C THR A 49 -16.50 -4.35 22.03
N GLN A 50 -17.23 -5.05 21.17
CA GLN A 50 -18.66 -5.28 21.33
C GLN A 50 -18.98 -6.47 22.28
N GLY A 51 -17.96 -7.15 22.81
CA GLY A 51 -18.14 -8.29 23.73
C GLY A 51 -18.76 -9.52 23.07
N LEU A 52 -18.79 -9.59 21.75
CA LEU A 52 -19.48 -10.64 20.98
C LEU A 52 -18.70 -11.95 20.93
N ALA A 53 -17.39 -11.90 21.23
CA ALA A 53 -16.50 -13.04 21.07
C ALA A 53 -15.31 -12.96 22.04
N SER A 54 -14.81 -14.12 22.46
CA SER A 54 -13.48 -14.18 23.09
C SER A 54 -12.40 -13.76 22.08
N PRO A 55 -11.22 -13.28 22.53
CA PRO A 55 -10.17 -12.80 21.62
C PRO A 55 -9.78 -13.81 20.52
N ALA A 56 -9.73 -15.10 20.86
CA ALA A 56 -9.45 -16.17 19.90
C ALA A 56 -10.56 -16.37 18.85
N LYS A 57 -11.84 -16.25 19.27
CA LYS A 57 -12.98 -16.36 18.35
C LYS A 57 -13.11 -15.11 17.48
N ALA A 58 -12.83 -13.93 18.02
CA ALA A 58 -12.79 -12.68 17.29
C ALA A 58 -11.71 -12.70 16.20
N ALA A 59 -10.52 -13.22 16.50
CA ALA A 59 -9.43 -13.37 15.52
C ALA A 59 -9.84 -14.33 14.38
N ALA A 60 -10.37 -15.51 14.70
CA ALA A 60 -10.84 -16.46 13.69
C ALA A 60 -11.96 -15.89 12.81
N ALA A 61 -12.92 -15.18 13.42
CA ALA A 61 -14.01 -14.52 12.72
C ALA A 61 -13.53 -13.37 11.84
N GLY A 62 -12.60 -12.54 12.31
CA GLY A 62 -11.98 -11.48 11.51
C GLY A 62 -11.29 -12.03 10.27
N GLN A 63 -10.65 -13.20 10.39
CA GLN A 63 -9.96 -13.84 9.28
C GLN A 63 -10.93 -14.42 8.24
N LEU A 64 -12.03 -15.04 8.68
CA LEU A 64 -13.09 -15.52 7.81
C LEU A 64 -13.85 -14.37 7.13
N LEU A 65 -14.11 -13.27 7.84
CA LEU A 65 -14.75 -12.08 7.27
C LEU A 65 -13.85 -11.37 6.27
N ALA A 66 -12.55 -11.25 6.55
CA ALA A 66 -11.59 -10.67 5.62
C ALA A 66 -11.51 -11.45 4.30
N THR A 67 -11.70 -12.78 4.33
CA THR A 67 -11.76 -13.62 3.12
C THR A 67 -13.17 -13.72 2.50
N GLY A 68 -14.16 -13.01 3.04
CA GLY A 68 -15.53 -12.94 2.52
C GLY A 68 -16.45 -14.10 2.96
N ASN A 69 -16.02 -14.93 3.91
CA ASN A 69 -16.79 -16.09 4.36
C ASN A 69 -17.73 -15.76 5.53
N ILE A 70 -18.75 -14.96 5.23
CA ILE A 70 -19.75 -14.50 6.20
C ILE A 70 -20.57 -15.68 6.75
N GLY A 71 -20.87 -16.68 5.91
CA GLY A 71 -21.65 -17.85 6.30
C GLY A 71 -20.94 -18.73 7.34
N GLU A 72 -19.65 -19.02 7.15
CA GLU A 72 -18.86 -19.77 8.13
C GLU A 72 -18.64 -18.96 9.41
N THR A 73 -18.45 -17.64 9.28
CA THR A 73 -18.35 -16.75 10.44
C THR A 73 -19.62 -16.77 11.29
N ALA A 74 -20.80 -16.69 10.68
CA ALA A 74 -22.08 -16.76 11.38
C ALA A 74 -22.30 -18.11 12.11
N ARG A 75 -21.77 -19.21 11.56
CA ARG A 75 -21.77 -20.52 12.23
C ARG A 75 -20.83 -20.59 13.42
N HIS A 76 -19.70 -19.89 13.35
CA HIS A 76 -18.71 -19.78 14.44
C HIS A 76 -19.15 -18.81 15.55
N LEU A 77 -19.99 -17.83 15.22
CA LEU A 77 -20.55 -16.82 16.14
C LEU A 77 -22.08 -16.77 16.06
N PRO A 78 -22.78 -17.84 16.47
CA PRO A 78 -24.24 -17.91 16.38
C PRO A 78 -24.98 -16.90 17.28
N MET A 79 -24.26 -16.25 18.21
CA MET A 79 -24.78 -15.19 19.08
C MET A 79 -24.69 -13.80 18.44
N ALA A 80 -23.98 -13.65 17.32
CA ALA A 80 -23.85 -12.38 16.62
C ALA A 80 -24.79 -12.40 15.40
N ASP A 81 -25.75 -11.47 15.40
CA ASP A 81 -26.66 -11.30 14.26
C ASP A 81 -25.87 -10.91 13.00
N ALA A 82 -26.34 -11.36 11.83
CA ALA A 82 -25.67 -11.10 10.56
C ALA A 82 -25.51 -9.59 10.30
N ALA A 83 -26.48 -8.78 10.72
CA ALA A 83 -26.42 -7.33 10.65
C ALA A 83 -25.25 -6.73 11.45
N VAL A 84 -24.93 -7.33 12.61
CA VAL A 84 -23.82 -6.89 13.47
C VAL A 84 -22.46 -7.25 12.85
N LEU A 85 -22.36 -8.43 12.24
CA LEU A 85 -21.16 -8.83 11.47
C LEU A 85 -20.90 -7.88 10.29
N ILE A 86 -21.94 -7.52 9.55
CA ILE A 86 -21.85 -6.58 8.43
C ILE A 86 -21.42 -5.20 8.92
N GLN A 87 -22.04 -4.68 9.98
CA GLN A 87 -21.67 -3.38 10.56
C GLN A 87 -20.21 -3.36 11.03
N ALA A 88 -19.75 -4.42 11.68
CA ALA A 88 -18.36 -4.54 12.14
C ALA A 88 -17.37 -4.57 10.96
N TYR A 89 -17.72 -5.30 9.90
CA TYR A 89 -16.94 -5.34 8.65
C TYR A 89 -16.89 -3.96 7.97
N GLU A 90 -18.03 -3.28 7.82
CA GLU A 90 -18.10 -1.94 7.22
C GLU A 90 -17.23 -0.92 7.98
N THR A 91 -17.31 -0.93 9.32
CA THR A 91 -16.50 -0.05 10.17
C THR A 91 -15.01 -0.34 10.02
N ALA A 92 -14.62 -1.62 9.92
CA ALA A 92 -13.24 -2.02 9.70
C ALA A 92 -12.74 -1.60 8.30
N PHE A 93 -13.61 -1.73 7.29
CA PHE A 93 -13.33 -1.35 5.91
C PHE A 93 -13.17 0.17 5.75
N ASP A 94 -14.02 0.97 6.39
CA ASP A 94 -13.89 2.44 6.40
C ASP A 94 -12.52 2.87 6.98
N ARG A 95 -12.13 2.30 8.11
CA ARG A 95 -10.80 2.55 8.69
C ARG A 95 -9.67 2.16 7.76
N LEU A 96 -9.79 1.02 7.08
CA LEU A 96 -8.81 0.58 6.09
C LEU A 96 -8.71 1.60 4.93
N LEU A 97 -9.83 2.11 4.42
CA LEU A 97 -9.84 3.12 3.35
C LEU A 97 -9.16 4.41 3.79
N VAL A 98 -9.40 4.87 5.02
CA VAL A 98 -8.75 6.06 5.58
C VAL A 98 -7.23 5.86 5.67
N VAL A 99 -6.78 4.68 6.12
CA VAL A 99 -5.35 4.33 6.17
C VAL A 99 -4.75 4.32 4.76
N LEU A 100 -5.42 3.69 3.79
CA LEU A 100 -4.96 3.65 2.39
C LEU A 100 -4.88 5.06 1.79
N ALA A 101 -5.91 5.88 1.98
CA ALA A 101 -5.92 7.26 1.52
C ALA A 101 -4.76 8.06 2.12
N THR A 102 -4.46 7.87 3.40
CA THR A 102 -3.31 8.50 4.07
C THR A 102 -1.99 8.08 3.42
N ILE A 103 -1.79 6.78 3.17
CA ILE A 103 -0.60 6.26 2.48
C ILE A 103 -0.48 6.85 1.06
N THR A 104 -1.59 6.96 0.32
CA THR A 104 -1.61 7.59 -1.01
C THR A 104 -1.19 9.06 -0.95
N VAL A 105 -1.72 9.84 -0.01
CA VAL A 105 -1.34 11.25 0.19
C VAL A 105 0.14 11.38 0.54
N LEU A 106 0.65 10.56 1.46
CA LEU A 106 2.07 10.56 1.81
C LEU A 106 2.97 10.23 0.60
N THR A 107 2.57 9.24 -0.20
CA THR A 107 3.28 8.87 -1.42
C THR A 107 3.29 10.03 -2.42
N ALA A 108 2.16 10.71 -2.61
CA ALA A 108 2.05 11.89 -3.48
C ALA A 108 2.97 13.02 -3.00
N ILE A 109 3.04 13.28 -1.69
CA ILE A 109 3.96 14.29 -1.11
C ILE A 109 5.41 13.92 -1.39
N VAL A 110 5.81 12.67 -1.17
CA VAL A 110 7.18 12.21 -1.44
C VAL A 110 7.55 12.38 -2.92
N ILE A 111 6.66 11.97 -3.83
CA ILE A 111 6.86 12.16 -5.27
C ILE A 111 6.96 13.64 -5.62
N PHE A 112 6.06 14.47 -5.10
CA PHE A 112 6.05 15.91 -5.35
C PHE A 112 7.34 16.59 -4.87
N LEU A 113 7.81 16.28 -3.65
CA LEU A 113 9.06 16.81 -3.12
C LEU A 113 10.29 16.29 -3.89
N GLY A 114 10.26 15.03 -4.32
CA GLY A 114 11.32 14.44 -5.14
C GLY A 114 11.44 15.11 -6.51
N LEU A 115 10.32 15.31 -7.20
CA LEU A 115 10.29 16.01 -8.50
C LEU A 115 10.72 17.47 -8.35
N ARG A 116 10.28 18.17 -7.30
CA ARG A 116 10.67 19.57 -7.05
C ARG A 116 12.17 19.75 -6.82
N ARG A 117 12.86 18.76 -6.24
CA ARG A 117 14.32 18.79 -6.03
C ARG A 117 15.12 18.53 -7.32
N GLY A 118 14.58 17.72 -8.23
CA GLY A 118 15.21 17.44 -9.53
C GLY A 118 15.08 18.56 -10.58
N SER A 119 14.28 19.60 -10.30
CA SER A 119 14.12 20.77 -11.17
C SER A 119 14.97 21.98 -10.75
N ALA A 120 15.88 21.84 -9.78
CA ALA A 120 16.87 22.88 -9.52
C ALA A 120 17.77 23.02 -10.77
N PRO A 121 18.04 24.24 -11.27
CA PRO A 121 18.72 24.42 -12.55
C PRO A 121 20.11 23.81 -12.46
N GLU A 122 20.38 22.86 -13.35
CA GLU A 122 21.72 22.44 -13.71
C GLU A 122 22.49 23.71 -14.08
N GLN A 123 23.43 24.12 -13.23
CA GLN A 123 24.31 25.23 -13.55
C GLN A 123 25.08 24.81 -14.80
N ASP A 124 24.80 25.50 -15.90
CA ASP A 124 25.57 25.45 -17.14
C ASP A 124 27.04 25.58 -16.76
N VAL A 125 27.76 24.45 -16.78
CA VAL A 125 29.21 24.46 -16.75
C VAL A 125 29.61 24.93 -18.14
N GLU A 126 29.74 26.24 -18.26
CA GLU A 126 30.30 26.95 -19.39
C GLU A 126 31.54 26.19 -19.88
N PRO A 127 31.53 25.62 -21.11
CA PRO A 127 32.71 24.97 -21.62
C PRO A 127 33.75 26.06 -21.85
N LEU A 128 34.77 26.08 -20.99
CA LEU A 128 35.94 26.93 -21.15
C LEU A 128 36.43 26.81 -22.59
N SER A 129 36.32 27.94 -23.29
CA SER A 129 36.76 28.17 -24.66
C SER A 129 38.15 27.58 -24.90
N ALA A 130 38.17 26.43 -25.58
CA ALA A 130 39.35 26.00 -26.29
C ALA A 130 39.44 26.83 -27.57
N CYS A 131 40.60 27.48 -27.75
CA CYS A 131 41.08 28.20 -28.92
C CYS A 131 40.82 29.73 -28.95
N GLN A 132 41.66 30.47 -28.22
CA GLN A 132 42.23 31.75 -28.70
C GLN A 132 43.76 31.60 -28.73
N GLU A 133 44.32 31.57 -29.95
CA GLU A 133 45.36 32.50 -30.45
C GLU A 133 46.79 32.00 -30.14
N GLY A 134 47.74 31.90 -31.05
CA GLY A 134 47.86 32.14 -32.49
C GLY A 134 49.23 31.63 -32.94
#